data_AF-A0A8C6MSE8-F1
#
_entry.id   AF-A0A8C6MSE8-F1
#
_cell.length_a   1.000
_cell.length_b   1.000
_cell.length_c   1.000
_cell.angle_alpha   90.00
_cell.angle_beta   90.00
_cell.angle_gamma   90.00
#
_symmetry.space_group_name_H-M   'P 1'
#
loop_
_entity.id
_entity.type
_entity.pdbx_description
1 polymer ?
#
loop_
_entity_poly.entity_id
_entity_poly.type
_entity_poly.pdbx_seq_one_letter_code
_entity_poly.pdbx_strand_id
1 'polypeptide(L)'
;MGASLGMSSHAPVYFYEFQHPPSYFKDVRPPHVKADHADEIPFVFGSFFWGMKLDFTEGEELLSRRMMKYWANFARHGNPNSEGLPYWPVMDHDEQYLQLDIQPAVGRALKAGRLQFWTKTLPQKIQEIKASQDKHTEL
;
A
#
# COMPACT_ATOMS: atom_id res chain seq x y z
N MET A 1 19.04 -15.19 -2.71
CA MET A 1 18.41 -14.21 -3.64
C MET A 1 17.09 -13.78 -3.03
N GLY A 2 16.85 -12.47 -2.84
CA GLY A 2 15.70 -11.86 -2.12
C GLY A 2 14.36 -12.00 -2.84
N ALA A 3 13.25 -11.89 -2.11
CA ALA A 3 11.91 -11.98 -2.71
C ALA A 3 11.54 -10.53 -3.02
N SER A 4 11.90 -10.05 -4.21
CA SER A 4 11.53 -8.69 -4.61
C SER A 4 10.07 -8.69 -5.05
N LEU A 5 9.33 -7.66 -4.66
CA LEU A 5 8.08 -7.32 -5.34
C LEU A 5 8.38 -7.17 -6.84
N GLY A 6 7.54 -7.78 -7.69
CA GLY A 6 7.80 -7.95 -9.11
C GLY A 6 8.20 -6.64 -9.79
N MET A 7 9.47 -6.56 -10.21
CA MET A 7 9.95 -5.49 -11.07
C MET A 7 9.42 -5.72 -12.48
N SER A 8 8.70 -4.75 -13.04
CA SER A 8 8.50 -4.72 -14.49
C SER A 8 9.75 -4.14 -15.13
N SER A 9 10.45 -4.91 -15.97
CA SER A 9 11.56 -4.40 -16.80
C SER A 9 11.09 -3.43 -17.90
N HIS A 10 9.79 -3.13 -17.97
CA HIS A 10 9.18 -2.45 -19.11
C HIS A 10 8.28 -1.25 -18.75
N ALA A 11 7.92 -1.03 -17.48
CA ALA A 11 7.07 0.10 -17.08
C ALA A 11 7.39 0.61 -15.66
N PRO A 12 7.38 1.94 -15.42
CA PRO A 12 7.50 2.50 -14.08
C PRO A 12 6.38 2.00 -13.17
N VAL A 13 6.74 1.53 -11.98
CA VAL A 13 5.79 1.11 -10.93
C VAL A 13 5.83 2.13 -9.81
N TYR A 14 4.66 2.51 -9.31
CA TYR A 14 4.53 3.39 -8.14
C TYR A 14 3.76 2.63 -7.05
N PHE A 15 4.39 2.45 -5.89
CA PHE A 15 3.83 1.67 -4.80
C PHE A 15 3.49 2.57 -3.61
N TYR A 16 2.39 2.28 -2.91
CA TYR A 16 1.97 3.03 -1.74
C TYR A 16 1.40 2.14 -0.63
N GLU A 17 1.41 2.65 0.60
CA GLU A 17 0.63 2.14 1.74
C GLU A 17 -0.20 3.30 2.29
N PHE A 18 -1.52 3.15 2.29
CA PHE A 18 -2.41 4.11 2.95
C PHE A 18 -2.48 3.79 4.44
N GLN A 19 -2.22 4.77 5.30
CA GLN A 19 -2.05 4.57 6.74
C GLN A 19 -3.00 5.42 7.60
N HIS A 20 -3.72 6.36 6.99
CA HIS A 20 -4.57 7.30 7.70
C HIS A 20 -5.91 6.67 8.14
N PRO A 21 -6.22 6.58 9.44
CA PRO A 21 -7.55 6.17 9.90
C PRO A 21 -8.55 7.34 9.71
N PRO A 22 -9.62 7.19 8.92
CA PRO A 22 -10.53 8.29 8.65
C PRO A 22 -11.30 8.75 9.90
N SER A 23 -11.34 10.06 10.12
CA SER A 23 -11.88 10.68 11.34
C SER A 23 -13.39 10.48 11.49
N TYR A 24 -14.13 10.36 10.38
CA TYR A 24 -15.57 10.10 10.39
C TYR A 24 -15.95 8.70 10.90
N PHE A 25 -14.98 7.80 11.10
CA PHE A 25 -15.19 6.51 11.76
C PHE A 25 -14.76 6.48 13.23
N LYS A 26 -14.23 7.57 13.79
CA LYS A 26 -13.61 7.60 15.13
C LYS A 26 -14.51 7.10 16.27
N ASP A 27 -15.82 7.29 16.16
CA ASP A 27 -16.79 6.99 17.22
C ASP A 27 -17.36 5.56 17.13
N VAL A 28 -17.19 4.89 15.98
CA VAL A 28 -17.73 3.54 15.72
C VAL A 28 -16.63 2.49 15.56
N ARG A 29 -15.43 2.92 15.17
CA ARG A 29 -14.28 2.05 14.96
C ARG A 29 -13.47 1.90 16.26
N PRO A 30 -13.13 0.68 16.68
CA PRO A 30 -12.27 0.49 17.84
C PRO A 30 -10.92 1.22 17.69
N PRO A 31 -10.40 1.88 18.74
CA PRO A 31 -9.26 2.79 18.65
C PRO A 31 -7.92 2.15 18.26
N HIS A 32 -7.82 0.81 18.33
CA HIS A 32 -6.64 0.07 17.88
C HIS A 32 -6.62 -0.18 16.38
N VAL A 33 -7.76 -0.05 15.69
CA VAL A 33 -7.85 -0.18 14.23
C VAL A 33 -7.31 1.11 13.61
N LYS A 34 -6.32 0.97 12.73
CA LYS A 34 -5.71 2.07 11.97
C LYS A 34 -6.49 2.27 10.66
N ALA A 35 -5.80 2.58 9.56
CA ALA A 35 -6.38 2.41 8.23
C ALA A 35 -6.81 0.95 8.05
N ASP A 36 -8.04 0.78 7.61
CA ASP A 36 -8.69 -0.49 7.32
C ASP A 36 -8.92 -0.63 5.81
N HIS A 37 -9.41 -1.79 5.40
CA HIS A 37 -9.68 -2.07 4.00
C HIS A 37 -10.62 -1.03 3.37
N ALA A 38 -10.22 -0.49 2.21
CA ALA A 38 -10.97 0.47 1.40
C ALA A 38 -11.15 1.88 2.01
N ASP A 39 -10.49 2.19 3.14
CA ASP A 39 -10.54 3.52 3.74
C ASP A 39 -9.98 4.63 2.83
N GLU A 40 -9.10 4.29 1.89
CA GLU A 40 -8.50 5.25 0.98
C GLU A 40 -9.47 5.72 -0.11
N ILE A 41 -10.54 4.97 -0.38
CA ILE A 41 -11.42 5.20 -1.52
C ILE A 41 -12.01 6.62 -1.49
N PRO A 42 -12.62 7.11 -0.38
CA PRO A 42 -13.17 8.46 -0.38
C PRO A 42 -12.11 9.55 -0.52
N PHE A 43 -10.85 9.29 -0.14
CA PHE A 43 -9.77 10.25 -0.36
C PHE A 43 -9.38 10.36 -1.84
N VAL A 44 -9.50 9.27 -2.60
CA VAL A 44 -9.28 9.24 -4.06
C VAL A 44 -10.43 9.91 -4.82
N PHE A 45 -11.67 9.80 -4.35
CA PHE A 45 -12.86 10.33 -5.03
C PHE A 45 -13.36 11.68 -4.51
N GLY A 46 -12.85 12.14 -3.37
CA GLY A 46 -13.26 13.37 -2.70
C GLY A 46 -14.31 13.14 -1.60
N SER A 47 -14.51 14.16 -0.75
CA SER A 47 -15.40 14.07 0.42
C SER A 47 -16.88 13.89 0.10
N PHE A 48 -17.31 14.16 -1.14
CA PHE A 48 -18.64 13.80 -1.61
C PHE A 48 -18.60 12.44 -2.31
N PHE A 49 -19.02 11.39 -1.60
CA PHE A 49 -18.88 10.01 -2.04
C PHE A 49 -20.21 9.25 -1.91
N TRP A 50 -20.64 8.61 -3.00
CA TRP A 50 -21.95 7.92 -3.11
C TRP A 50 -23.16 8.76 -2.66
N GLY A 51 -23.18 10.05 -2.99
CA GLY A 51 -24.29 10.94 -2.64
C GLY A 51 -24.32 11.37 -1.18
N MET A 52 -23.31 11.00 -0.39
CA MET A 52 -23.13 11.43 0.98
C MET A 52 -21.92 12.36 1.08
N LYS A 53 -22.04 13.40 1.91
CA LYS A 53 -20.89 14.22 2.30
C LYS A 53 -20.26 13.59 3.54
N LEU A 54 -19.01 13.14 3.40
CA LEU A 54 -18.20 12.70 4.53
C LEU A 54 -17.55 13.91 5.18
N ASP A 55 -17.55 13.94 6.50
CA ASP A 55 -16.95 15.02 7.28
C ASP A 55 -15.44 14.80 7.40
N PHE A 56 -14.69 15.45 6.51
CA PHE A 56 -13.24 15.49 6.56
C PHE A 56 -12.76 16.66 7.43
N THR A 57 -11.75 16.41 8.24
CA THR A 57 -10.94 17.47 8.85
C THR A 57 -10.15 18.24 7.78
N GLU A 58 -9.60 19.40 8.13
CA GLU A 58 -8.75 20.18 7.20
C GLU A 58 -7.55 19.36 6.68
N GLY A 59 -6.95 18.55 7.56
CA GLY A 59 -5.87 17.65 7.18
C GLY A 59 -6.31 16.59 6.18
N GLU A 60 -7.48 15.99 6.37
CA GLU A 60 -8.05 14.98 5.47
C GLU A 60 -8.46 15.56 4.12
N GLU A 61 -9.03 16.77 4.12
CA GLU A 61 -9.31 17.54 2.91
C GLU A 61 -8.02 17.80 2.10
N LEU A 62 -6.92 18.15 2.78
CA LEU A 62 -5.62 18.31 2.13
C LEU A 62 -5.06 16.97 1.62
N LEU A 63 -5.18 15.88 2.39
CA LEU A 63 -4.77 14.54 1.97
C LEU A 63 -5.57 14.08 0.73
N SER A 64 -6.89 14.27 0.73
CA SER A 64 -7.75 13.93 -0.41
C SER A 64 -7.39 14.73 -1.65
N ARG A 65 -7.16 16.05 -1.53
CA ARG A 65 -6.67 16.87 -2.65
C ARG A 65 -5.34 16.37 -3.21
N ARG A 66 -4.40 15.95 -2.35
CA ARG A 66 -3.13 15.37 -2.81
C ARG A 66 -3.34 14.04 -3.54
N MET A 67 -4.14 13.14 -2.98
CA MET A 67 -4.45 11.85 -3.60
C MET A 67 -5.15 12.02 -4.94
N MET A 68 -6.20 12.84 -5.04
CA MET A 68 -6.82 13.17 -6.33
C MET A 68 -5.81 13.69 -7.36
N LYS A 69 -4.87 14.56 -6.95
CA LYS A 69 -3.83 15.08 -7.86
C LYS A 69 -2.85 13.98 -8.31
N TYR A 70 -2.36 13.12 -7.41
CA TYR A 70 -1.50 12.00 -7.78
C TYR A 70 -2.19 11.05 -8.78
N TRP A 71 -3.44 10.64 -8.49
CA TRP A 71 -4.19 9.71 -9.35
C TRP A 71 -4.50 10.34 -10.71
N ALA A 72 -4.90 11.62 -10.76
CA ALA A 72 -5.16 12.32 -12.01
C ALA A 72 -3.88 12.50 -12.85
N ASN A 73 -2.75 12.81 -12.22
CA ASN A 73 -1.47 12.91 -12.92
C ASN A 73 -1.03 11.55 -13.48
N PHE A 74 -1.16 10.49 -12.68
CA PHE A 74 -0.84 9.14 -13.12
C PHE A 74 -1.72 8.72 -14.31
N ALA A 75 -3.03 8.97 -14.26
CA ALA A 75 -3.94 8.69 -15.36
C ALA A 75 -3.58 9.45 -16.65
N ARG A 76 -3.10 10.69 -16.55
CA ARG A 76 -2.72 11.51 -17.72
C ARG A 76 -1.34 11.19 -18.30
N HIS A 77 -0.38 10.82 -17.45
CA HIS A 77 1.04 10.85 -17.80
C HIS A 77 1.82 9.57 -17.45
N GLY A 78 1.21 8.62 -16.74
CA GLY A 78 1.91 7.47 -16.16
C GLY A 78 2.89 7.84 -15.03
N ASN A 79 2.87 9.08 -14.55
CA ASN A 79 3.69 9.59 -13.45
C ASN A 79 2.81 10.41 -12.50
N PRO A 80 2.72 10.07 -11.21
CA PRO A 80 1.85 10.77 -10.26
C PRO A 80 2.40 12.17 -9.86
N ASN A 81 3.68 12.43 -10.06
CA ASN A 81 4.36 13.61 -9.52
C ASN A 81 4.02 14.91 -10.27
N SER A 82 3.97 16.02 -9.52
CA SER A 82 3.86 17.38 -10.06
C SER A 82 4.28 18.40 -9.00
N GLU A 83 4.47 19.66 -9.39
CA GLU A 83 4.77 20.75 -8.45
C GLU A 83 3.73 20.82 -7.30
N GLY A 84 4.23 21.09 -6.09
CA GLY A 84 3.40 21.19 -4.88
C GLY A 84 2.94 19.85 -4.28
N LEU A 85 3.38 18.71 -4.83
CA LEU A 85 3.19 17.40 -4.20
C LEU A 85 4.50 16.90 -3.56
N PRO A 86 4.42 16.20 -2.42
CA PRO A 86 5.52 15.35 -1.99
C PRO A 86 5.96 14.38 -3.10
N TYR A 87 7.23 14.03 -3.11
CA TYR A 87 7.75 13.14 -4.14
C TYR A 87 7.29 11.70 -3.90
N TRP A 88 6.67 11.09 -4.92
CA TRP A 88 6.34 9.67 -4.96
C TRP A 88 7.41 8.94 -5.79
N PRO A 89 8.29 8.16 -5.15
CA PRO A 89 9.36 7.45 -5.84
C PRO A 89 8.81 6.36 -6.75
N VAL A 90 9.51 6.14 -7.87
CA VAL A 90 9.37 4.91 -8.65
C VAL A 90 9.87 3.75 -7.78
N MET A 91 9.11 2.66 -7.72
CA MET A 91 9.52 1.43 -7.05
C MET A 91 10.66 0.80 -7.86
N ASP A 92 11.86 0.87 -7.30
CA ASP A 92 13.10 0.36 -7.88
C ASP A 92 13.73 -0.72 -6.98
N HIS A 93 15.04 -0.96 -7.14
CA HIS A 93 15.78 -1.91 -6.31
C HIS A 93 15.85 -1.54 -4.83
N ASP A 94 15.66 -0.26 -4.50
CA ASP A 94 15.57 0.17 -3.11
C ASP A 94 14.18 -0.13 -2.53
N GLU A 95 13.22 -0.64 -3.29
CA GLU A 95 11.86 -0.99 -2.84
C GLU A 95 11.17 0.19 -2.12
N GLN A 96 11.38 1.40 -2.63
CA GLN A 96 10.78 2.61 -2.09
C GLN A 96 9.29 2.67 -2.40
N TYR A 97 8.52 3.22 -1.47
CA TYR A 97 7.08 3.39 -1.62
C TYR A 97 6.60 4.64 -0.88
N LEU A 98 5.45 5.17 -1.28
CA LEU A 98 4.84 6.32 -0.62
C LEU A 98 3.95 5.87 0.54
N GLN A 99 4.21 6.37 1.74
CA GLN A 99 3.30 6.27 2.87
C GLN A 99 2.31 7.43 2.79
N LEU A 100 1.03 7.10 2.58
CA LEU A 100 -0.04 8.09 2.49
C LEU A 100 -0.69 8.26 3.86
N ASP A 101 -0.42 9.42 4.47
CA ASP A 101 -1.05 9.96 5.67
C ASP A 101 -1.11 11.50 5.53
N ILE A 102 -1.63 12.20 6.53
CA ILE A 102 -1.67 13.68 6.60
C ILE A 102 -0.31 14.29 6.25
N GLN A 103 0.76 13.69 6.75
CA GLN A 103 2.15 13.98 6.40
C GLN A 103 2.75 12.78 5.65
N PRO A 104 2.79 12.81 4.31
CA PRO A 104 3.33 11.70 3.54
C PRO A 104 4.83 11.55 3.77
N ALA A 105 5.29 10.30 3.76
CA ALA A 105 6.70 9.96 3.90
C ALA A 105 7.09 8.88 2.88
N VAL A 106 8.38 8.74 2.61
CA VAL A 106 8.89 7.65 1.79
C VAL A 106 9.33 6.52 2.70
N GLY A 107 8.71 5.35 2.52
CA GLY A 107 9.10 4.11 3.17
C GLY A 107 10.00 3.27 2.28
N ARG A 108 10.54 2.18 2.85
CA ARG A 108 11.38 1.21 2.15
C ARG A 108 10.99 -0.22 2.51
N ALA A 109 11.04 -1.14 1.55
CA ALA A 109 10.94 -2.59 1.76
C ALA A 109 9.67 -3.00 2.55
N LEU A 110 8.50 -2.57 2.07
CA LEU A 110 7.22 -2.73 2.77
C LEU A 110 6.98 -4.20 3.18
N LYS A 111 6.90 -4.43 4.49
CA LYS A 111 6.67 -5.76 5.10
C LYS A 111 7.62 -6.86 4.58
N ALA A 112 8.87 -6.53 4.26
CA ALA A 112 9.84 -7.47 3.67
C ALA A 112 9.92 -8.83 4.38
N GLY A 113 9.92 -8.85 5.72
CA GLY A 113 9.93 -10.11 6.48
C GLY A 113 8.69 -10.99 6.26
N ARG A 114 7.50 -10.37 6.14
CA ARG A 114 6.26 -11.11 5.81
C ARG A 114 6.29 -11.60 4.36
N LEU A 115 6.74 -10.75 3.44
CA LEU A 115 6.89 -11.13 2.03
C LEU A 115 7.82 -12.33 1.88
N GLN A 116 8.98 -12.31 2.54
CA GLN A 116 9.92 -13.42 2.58
C GLN A 116 9.28 -14.68 3.17
N PHE A 117 8.56 -14.54 4.29
CA PHE A 117 7.91 -15.68 4.92
C PHE A 117 6.94 -16.38 3.97
N TRP A 118 6.01 -15.62 3.35
CA TRP A 118 4.97 -16.19 2.49
C TRP A 118 5.49 -16.70 1.16
N THR A 119 6.48 -16.04 0.56
CA THR A 119 6.98 -16.40 -0.78
C THR A 119 8.09 -17.45 -0.75
N LYS A 120 8.78 -17.62 0.38
CA LYS A 120 9.94 -18.53 0.49
C LYS A 120 9.84 -19.48 1.66
N THR A 121 9.82 -18.94 2.87
CA THR A 121 9.95 -19.76 4.08
C THR A 121 8.85 -20.79 4.16
N LEU A 122 7.59 -20.39 3.97
CA LEU A 122 6.45 -21.29 4.07
C LEU A 122 6.44 -22.35 2.94
N PRO A 123 6.56 -21.99 1.64
CA PRO A 123 6.67 -22.99 0.57
C PRO A 123 7.80 -24.01 0.78
N GLN A 124 8.98 -23.54 1.19
CA GLN A 124 10.14 -24.42 1.47
C GLN A 124 9.83 -25.40 2.60
N LYS A 125 9.25 -24.92 3.71
CA LYS A 125 8.85 -25.78 4.83
C LYS A 125 7.81 -26.81 4.43
N ILE A 126 6.84 -26.44 3.59
CA ILE A 126 5.84 -27.38 3.05
C ILE A 126 6.51 -28.47 2.21
N GLN A 127 7.49 -28.13 1.37
CA GLN A 127 8.23 -29.10 0.56
C GLN A 127 9.07 -30.05 1.42
N GLU A 128 9.77 -29.52 2.44
CA GLU A 128 10.53 -30.32 3.40
C GLU A 128 9.65 -31.35 4.12
N ILE A 129 8.46 -30.93 4.58
CA ILE A 129 7.50 -31.83 5.25
C ILE A 129 7.03 -32.93 4.30
N LYS A 130 6.63 -32.60 3.07
CA LYS A 130 6.18 -33.60 2.08
C LYS A 130 7.26 -34.63 1.78
N ALA A 131 8.48 -34.18 1.49
CA ALA A 131 9.61 -35.07 1.21
C ALA A 131 9.96 -36.01 2.39
N SER A 132 9.73 -35.56 3.62
CA SER A 132 9.93 -36.40 4.81
C SER A 132 8.85 -37.48 4.98
N GLN A 133 7.61 -37.19 4.58
CA GLN A 133 6.49 -38.13 4.63
C GLN A 133 6.62 -39.22 3.57
N ASP A 134 7.03 -38.86 2.35
CA ASP A 134 7.23 -39.80 1.26
C ASP A 134 8.29 -40.85 1.64
N LYS A 135 9.42 -40.42 2.21
CA LYS A 135 10.48 -41.33 2.71
C LYS A 135 10.03 -42.28 3.83
N HIS A 136 9.06 -41.86 4.65
CA HIS A 136 8.54 -42.70 5.73
C HIS A 136 7.54 -43.76 5.25
N THR A 137 7.00 -43.62 4.03
CA THR A 137 5.99 -44.53 3.46
C THR A 137 6.61 -45.60 2.56
N GLU A 138 7.88 -45.43 2.17
CA GLU A 138 8.65 -46.38 1.34
C GLU A 138 9.47 -47.42 2.14
N LEU A 139 9.38 -47.40 3.49
CA LEU A 139 10.00 -48.36 4.41
C LEU A 139 8.95 -49.28 5.04
#